data_AF-A0A953ZAG6-F1
#
_entry.id   AF-A0A953ZAG6-F1
#
_cell.length_a   1.000
_cell.length_b   1.000
_cell.length_c   1.000
_cell.angle_alpha   90.00
_cell.angle_beta   90.00
_cell.angle_gamma   90.00
#
_symmetry.space_group_name_H-M   'P 1'
#
loop_
_entity.id
_entity.type
_entity.pdbx_description
1 polymer ?
#
loop_
_entity_poly.entity_id
_entity_poly.type
_entity_poly.pdbx_seq_one_letter_code
_entity_poly.pdbx_strand_id
1 'polypeptide(L)'
;MIDRDRWNEVIAENSADTLENFCMLFPEPDAIPGDAPLVASMAVEFRGPLHGRFFVQAFGDVLAEATETLTVEETPDAAAYADVLGEITNVLCGNLLPEIFGTLAEFDITP
;
A
#
# COMPACT_ATOMS: atom_id res chain seq x y z
N MET A 1 9.85 -15.90 15.13
CA MET A 1 8.86 -14.83 15.41
C MET A 1 9.54 -13.54 15.01
N ILE A 2 9.05 -12.86 13.97
CA ILE A 2 9.64 -11.58 13.52
C ILE A 2 9.28 -10.53 14.57
N ASP A 3 10.27 -9.75 15.00
CA ASP A 3 10.09 -8.66 15.95
C ASP A 3 9.33 -7.49 15.30
N ARG A 4 8.53 -6.76 16.08
CA ARG A 4 7.70 -5.64 15.61
C ARG A 4 8.54 -4.56 14.91
N ASP A 5 9.76 -4.33 15.38
CA ASP A 5 10.64 -3.33 14.78
C ASP A 5 11.04 -3.72 13.35
N ARG A 6 11.30 -5.03 13.12
CA ARG A 6 11.58 -5.55 11.78
C ARG A 6 10.36 -5.47 10.86
N TRP A 7 9.16 -5.64 11.39
CA TRP A 7 7.92 -5.42 10.61
C TRP A 7 7.77 -3.98 10.16
N ASN A 8 7.97 -3.03 11.07
CA ASN A 8 7.86 -1.61 10.75
C ASN A 8 8.88 -1.19 9.69
N GLU A 9 10.12 -1.67 9.81
CA GLU A 9 11.19 -1.42 8.85
C GLU A 9 10.81 -1.94 7.45
N VAL A 10 10.42 -3.21 7.32
CA VAL A 10 10.02 -3.80 6.04
C VAL A 10 8.80 -3.09 5.44
N ILE A 11 7.81 -2.75 6.26
CA ILE A 11 6.63 -2.00 5.79
C ILE A 11 7.05 -0.62 5.28
N ALA A 12 7.90 0.10 6.00
CA ALA A 12 8.34 1.43 5.62
C ALA A 12 9.17 1.40 4.32
N GLU A 13 10.14 0.50 4.22
CA GLU A 13 10.99 0.31 3.03
C GLU A 13 10.13 -0.03 1.81
N ASN A 14 9.23 -1.01 1.93
CA ASN A 14 8.38 -1.43 0.82
C ASN A 14 7.38 -0.35 0.39
N SER A 15 6.86 0.41 1.36
CA SER A 15 5.95 1.53 1.10
C SER A 15 6.69 2.64 0.37
N ALA A 16 7.91 2.97 0.79
CA ALA A 16 8.74 3.95 0.12
C ALA A 16 9.06 3.52 -1.32
N ASP A 17 9.54 2.29 -1.50
CA ASP A 17 9.86 1.76 -2.83
C ASP A 17 8.63 1.74 -3.76
N THR A 18 7.45 1.41 -3.24
CA THR A 18 6.21 1.42 -4.03
C THR A 18 5.80 2.85 -4.38
N LEU A 19 5.81 3.78 -3.43
CA LEU A 19 5.48 5.17 -3.72
C LEU A 19 6.45 5.77 -4.75
N GLU A 20 7.75 5.51 -4.62
CA GLU A 20 8.76 6.08 -5.50
C GLU A 20 8.73 5.46 -6.90
N ASN A 21 8.73 4.13 -6.99
CA ASN A 21 8.91 3.45 -8.27
C ASN A 21 7.60 3.21 -9.01
N PHE A 22 6.48 3.06 -8.28
CA PHE A 22 5.16 2.85 -8.88
C PHE A 22 4.41 4.17 -9.02
N CYS A 23 4.39 5.02 -7.98
CA CYS A 23 3.60 6.24 -7.97
C CYS A 23 4.39 7.52 -8.31
N MET A 24 5.73 7.45 -8.46
CA MET A 24 6.61 8.62 -8.64
C MET A 24 6.52 9.65 -7.49
N LEU A 25 6.14 9.20 -6.29
CA LEU A 25 6.04 10.00 -5.08
C LEU A 25 7.22 9.68 -4.15
N PHE A 26 7.85 10.71 -3.59
CA PHE A 26 9.03 10.56 -2.72
C PHE A 26 8.62 10.82 -1.28
N PRO A 27 8.34 9.78 -0.47
CA PRO A 27 7.89 9.97 0.89
C PRO A 27 9.00 10.49 1.79
N GLU A 28 8.65 11.41 2.69
CA GLU A 28 9.53 11.76 3.79
C GLU A 28 9.43 10.69 4.88
N PRO A 29 10.57 10.14 5.35
CA PRO A 29 10.57 9.18 6.46
C PRO A 29 9.88 9.77 7.70
N ASP A 30 9.10 8.94 8.39
CA ASP A 30 8.37 9.31 9.61
C ASP A 30 7.31 10.42 9.43
N ALA A 31 6.91 10.74 8.19
CA ALA A 31 5.80 11.66 7.94
C ALA A 31 4.49 11.09 8.53
N ILE A 32 3.80 11.92 9.32
CA ILE A 32 2.51 11.58 9.90
C ILE A 32 1.46 12.46 9.21
N PRO A 33 0.30 11.91 8.79
CA PRO A 33 -0.71 12.65 8.03
C PRO A 33 -1.33 13.87 8.75
N GLY A 34 -0.97 14.16 10.00
CA GLY A 34 -1.45 15.34 10.74
C GLY A 34 -2.97 15.40 10.81
N ASP A 35 -3.55 16.54 10.39
CA ASP A 35 -5.01 16.77 10.31
C ASP A 35 -5.57 16.48 8.89
N ALA A 36 -4.80 15.87 8.00
CA ALA A 36 -5.26 15.57 6.64
C ALA A 36 -6.47 14.61 6.67
N PRO A 37 -7.51 14.84 5.85
CA PRO A 37 -8.68 13.99 5.84
C PRO A 37 -8.34 12.62 5.26
N LEU A 38 -8.93 11.56 5.83
CA LEU A 38 -8.95 10.24 5.18
C LEU A 38 -9.75 10.35 3.89
N VAL A 39 -9.13 10.06 2.76
CA VAL A 39 -9.77 10.11 1.43
C VAL A 39 -10.28 8.73 1.04
N ALA A 40 -9.46 7.70 1.24
CA ALA A 40 -9.83 6.33 0.91
C ALA A 40 -9.05 5.33 1.77
N SER A 41 -9.61 4.12 1.89
CA SER A 41 -8.97 3.02 2.59
C SER A 41 -9.24 1.71 1.87
N MET A 42 -8.23 0.86 1.77
CA MET A 42 -8.32 -0.49 1.25
C MET A 42 -7.80 -1.46 2.30
N ALA A 43 -8.40 -2.64 2.35
CA ALA A 43 -7.92 -3.73 3.19
C ALA A 43 -7.72 -4.96 2.33
N VAL A 44 -6.72 -5.76 2.68
CA VAL A 44 -6.47 -7.05 2.05
C VAL A 44 -6.34 -8.10 3.14
N GLU A 45 -7.19 -9.12 3.07
CA GLU A 45 -7.05 -10.31 3.90
C GLU A 45 -6.12 -11.30 3.23
N PHE A 46 -5.21 -11.89 4.00
CA PHE A 46 -4.34 -12.95 3.53
C PHE A 46 -4.45 -14.20 4.41
N ARG A 47 -4.40 -15.36 3.77
CA ARG A 47 -4.44 -16.68 4.44
C ARG A 47 -3.40 -17.61 3.87
N GLY A 48 -2.61 -18.24 4.75
CA GLY A 48 -1.56 -19.20 4.38
C GLY A 48 -0.96 -19.83 5.64
N PRO A 49 0.37 -20.03 5.72
CA PRO A 49 1.04 -20.45 6.95
C PRO A 49 0.76 -19.54 8.16
N LEU A 50 0.41 -18.28 7.88
CA LEU A 50 -0.16 -17.30 8.81
C LEU A 50 -1.36 -16.62 8.15
N HIS A 51 -2.21 -15.98 8.95
CA HIS A 51 -3.36 -15.22 8.46
C HIS A 51 -3.39 -13.83 9.10
N GLY A 52 -3.91 -12.86 8.37
CA GLY A 52 -3.98 -11.49 8.85
C GLY A 52 -4.69 -10.58 7.86
N ARG A 53 -4.62 -9.29 8.15
CA ARG A 53 -5.18 -8.24 7.32
C ARG A 53 -4.18 -7.10 7.21
N PHE A 54 -3.95 -6.66 5.98
CA PHE A 54 -3.16 -5.48 5.66
C PHE A 54 -4.10 -4.32 5.33
N PHE A 55 -3.78 -3.12 5.78
CA PHE A 55 -4.61 -1.94 5.56
C PHE A 55 -3.76 -0.84 4.93
N VAL A 56 -4.28 -0.21 3.90
CA VAL A 56 -3.72 0.99 3.28
C VAL A 56 -4.74 2.09 3.40
N GLN A 57 -4.31 3.25 3.90
CA GLN A 57 -5.14 4.43 4.06
C GLN A 57 -4.45 5.60 3.39
N ALA A 58 -5.17 6.28 2.51
CA ALA A 58 -4.68 7.47 1.85
C ALA A 58 -5.33 8.71 2.48
N PHE A 59 -4.50 9.69 2.82
CA PHE A 59 -4.91 10.94 3.44
C PHE A 59 -4.51 12.11 2.56
N GLY A 60 -5.33 13.17 2.57
CA GLY A 60 -5.08 14.37 1.76
C GLY A 60 -4.94 14.05 0.28
N ASP A 61 -4.01 14.71 -0.40
CA ASP A 61 -3.92 14.69 -1.86
C ASP A 61 -3.02 13.57 -2.41
N VAL A 62 -2.42 12.73 -1.56
CA VAL A 62 -1.48 11.67 -1.98
C VAL A 62 -2.12 10.72 -3.01
N LEU A 63 -3.37 10.34 -2.81
CA LEU A 63 -4.07 9.47 -3.76
C LEU A 63 -4.38 10.20 -5.07
N ALA A 64 -4.64 11.51 -5.02
CA ALA A 64 -4.84 12.31 -6.22
C ALA A 64 -3.58 12.35 -7.09
N GLU A 65 -2.42 12.65 -6.48
CA GLU A 65 -1.14 12.68 -7.18
C GLU A 65 -0.76 11.30 -7.74
N ALA A 66 -1.00 10.22 -6.99
CA ALA A 66 -0.77 8.86 -7.47
C ALA A 66 -1.70 8.52 -8.66
N THR A 67 -2.97 8.92 -8.61
CA THR A 67 -3.92 8.69 -9.69
C THR A 67 -3.56 9.48 -10.95
N GLU A 68 -3.13 10.73 -10.83
CA GLU A 68 -2.64 11.53 -11.97
C GLU A 68 -1.42 10.87 -12.64
N THR A 69 -0.57 10.21 -11.86
CA THR A 69 0.62 9.52 -12.39
C THR A 69 0.27 8.18 -13.05
N LEU A 70 -0.65 7.42 -12.44
CA LEU A 70 -0.96 6.05 -12.83
C LEU A 70 -2.08 5.93 -13.88
N THR A 71 -2.80 7.02 -14.13
CA THR A 71 -3.92 7.03 -15.07
C THR A 71 -3.73 8.10 -16.15
N VAL A 72 -4.50 7.99 -17.23
CA VAL A 72 -4.57 8.99 -18.31
C VAL A 72 -5.87 9.79 -18.27
N GLU A 73 -6.60 9.73 -17.16
CA GLU A 73 -7.88 10.41 -17.01
C GLU A 73 -7.68 11.87 -16.63
N GLU A 74 -8.19 12.81 -17.45
CA GLU A 74 -8.10 14.25 -17.17
C GLU A 74 -8.92 14.65 -15.93
N THR A 75 -9.97 13.89 -15.60
CA THR A 75 -10.81 14.07 -14.42
C THR A 75 -11.14 12.71 -13.82
N PRO A 76 -10.29 12.17 -12.93
CA PRO A 76 -10.51 10.85 -12.33
C PRO A 76 -11.80 10.83 -11.51
N ASP A 77 -12.60 9.78 -11.69
CA ASP A 77 -13.79 9.55 -10.88
C ASP A 77 -13.49 8.67 -9.66
N ALA A 78 -14.52 8.43 -8.84
CA ALA A 78 -14.36 7.62 -7.64
C ALA A 78 -13.92 6.17 -7.92
N ALA A 79 -14.23 5.62 -9.10
CA ALA A 79 -13.78 4.29 -9.48
C ALA A 79 -12.29 4.29 -9.82
N ALA A 80 -11.80 5.29 -10.54
CA ALA A 80 -10.38 5.45 -10.84
C ALA A 80 -9.52 5.56 -9.56
N TYR A 81 -9.97 6.33 -8.56
CA TYR A 81 -9.31 6.40 -7.25
C TYR A 81 -9.29 5.06 -6.52
N ALA A 82 -10.39 4.32 -6.56
CA ALA A 82 -10.48 3.01 -5.93
C ALA A 82 -9.57 1.97 -6.62
N ASP A 83 -9.52 1.98 -7.95
CA ASP A 83 -8.66 1.12 -8.74
C ASP A 83 -7.18 1.40 -8.46
N VAL A 84 -6.77 2.67 -8.45
CA VAL A 84 -5.39 3.07 -8.12
C VAL A 84 -5.01 2.65 -6.72
N LEU A 85 -5.86 2.90 -5.71
CA LEU A 85 -5.57 2.48 -4.34
C LEU A 85 -5.53 0.95 -4.21
N GLY A 86 -6.41 0.25 -4.93
CA GLY A 86 -6.40 -1.20 -5.02
C GLY A 86 -5.07 -1.73 -5.56
N GLU A 87 -4.56 -1.11 -6.61
CA GLU A 87 -3.33 -1.55 -7.26
C GLU A 87 -2.07 -1.22 -6.48
N ILE A 88 -2.03 -0.07 -5.80
CA ILE A 88 -1.00 0.23 -4.79
C ILE A 88 -1.03 -0.84 -3.69
N THR A 89 -2.22 -1.17 -3.18
CA THR A 89 -2.38 -2.17 -2.12
C THR A 89 -1.95 -3.57 -2.57
N ASN A 90 -2.25 -3.92 -3.83
CA ASN A 90 -1.87 -5.19 -4.42
C ASN A 90 -0.35 -5.31 -4.56
N VAL A 91 0.31 -4.28 -5.10
CA VAL A 91 1.78 -4.23 -5.20
C VAL A 91 2.43 -4.34 -3.82
N LEU A 92 1.96 -3.57 -2.84
CA LEU A 92 2.46 -3.65 -1.46
C LEU A 92 2.30 -5.06 -0.89
N CYS A 93 1.12 -5.67 -1.00
CA CYS A 93 0.90 -7.05 -0.53
C CYS A 93 1.81 -8.06 -1.24
N GLY A 94 1.93 -7.94 -2.56
CA GLY A 94 2.74 -8.82 -3.39
C GLY A 94 4.23 -8.81 -3.03
N ASN A 95 4.73 -7.67 -2.55
CA ASN A 95 6.12 -7.55 -2.12
C ASN A 95 6.30 -7.87 -0.61
N LEU A 96 5.39 -7.39 0.24
CA LEU A 96 5.47 -7.52 1.70
C LEU A 96 5.32 -8.97 2.17
N LEU A 97 4.32 -9.70 1.66
CA LEU A 97 4.03 -11.04 2.16
C LEU A 97 5.21 -12.01 1.95
N PRO A 98 5.86 -12.06 0.76
CA PRO A 98 7.05 -12.90 0.59
C PRO A 98 8.24 -12.47 1.43
N GLU A 99 8.45 -11.17 1.66
CA GLU A 99 9.58 -10.68 2.43
C GLU A 99 9.45 -11.02 3.92
N ILE A 100 8.24 -10.90 4.45
CA ILE A 100 7.95 -11.20 5.85
C ILE A 100 7.87 -12.72 6.08
N PHE A 101 7.24 -13.47 5.18
CA PHE A 101 6.90 -14.87 5.44
C PHE A 101 7.76 -15.89 4.69
N GLY A 102 8.70 -15.39 3.87
CA GLY A 102 9.57 -16.20 3.03
C GLY A 102 8.90 -16.54 1.69
N THR A 103 9.72 -16.66 0.66
CA THR A 103 9.30 -16.87 -0.74
C THR A 103 8.67 -18.24 -1.04
N LEU A 104 8.64 -19.14 -0.06
CA LEU A 104 8.03 -20.47 -0.17
C LEU A 104 6.62 -20.55 0.43
N ALA A 105 6.13 -19.46 1.02
CA ALA A 105 4.80 -19.39 1.60
C ALA A 105 3.77 -19.00 0.52
N GLU A 106 2.77 -19.85 0.30
CA GLU A 106 1.62 -19.54 -0.55
C GLU A 106 0.54 -18.86 0.29
N PHE A 107 -0.03 -17.76 -0.24
CA PHE A 107 -1.10 -17.00 0.40
C PHE A 107 -2.27 -16.79 -0.54
N ASP A 108 -3.48 -17.07 -0.04
CA ASP A 108 -4.73 -16.63 -0.65
C ASP A 108 -5.00 -15.18 -0.24
N ILE A 109 -5.16 -14.30 -1.23
CA ILE A 109 -5.37 -12.86 -1.06
C ILE A 109 -6.82 -12.52 -1.42
N THR A 110 -7.52 -11.80 -0.54
CA THR A 110 -8.91 -11.35 -0.77
C THR A 110 -9.02 -9.84 -0.47
N PRO A 111 -9.50 -9.02 -1.42
CA PRO A 111 -9.76 -7.60 -1.20
C PRO A 111 -11.02 -7.36 -0.34
#